data_AF-M5C262-F1
#
_entry.id   AF-M5C262-F1
#
_cell.length_a   1.000
_cell.length_b   1.000
_cell.length_c   1.000
_cell.angle_alpha   90.00
_cell.angle_beta   90.00
_cell.angle_gamma   90.00
#
_symmetry.space_group_name_H-M   'P 1'
#
loop_
_entity.id
_entity.type
_entity.pdbx_description
1 polymer ?
#
loop_
_entity_poly.entity_id
_entity_poly.type
_entity_poly.pdbx_seq_one_letter_code
_entity_poly.pdbx_strand_id
1 'polypeptide(L)'
;MADEEDKAALAAELKRKGLPPFRVLSVTTIATPHRGSAFADYFLSTLGRQNIPGFASLMEKLPIGGGGGKAFESLTLDSMRKFNEETPDDPNVHYFSWGSKFEPGVFDALGFGFSHKIIMQKEGPNDGLVSVKSARWGTYLGTLDGVNHLELVGWVNEARNTITEWMGGEANFRPATFYLGVANHLAEAVEGQERRVKVVLDPGAQLVKEPESIQGMPPEKSLPKKQSASFHPKKNVSIDSRGRTIED
;
A
#
# COMPACT_ATOMS: atom_id res chain seq x y z
N MET A 1 1.94 10.97 18.93
CA MET A 1 3.16 11.70 19.29
C MET A 1 4.20 10.69 19.71
N ALA A 2 5.23 10.42 18.90
CA ALA A 2 6.53 10.17 19.54
C ALA A 2 6.84 11.45 20.31
N ASP A 3 6.97 11.35 21.62
CA ASP A 3 7.07 12.56 22.43
C ASP A 3 8.40 13.30 22.09
N GLU A 4 8.52 14.57 22.45
CA GLU A 4 9.78 15.30 22.25
C GLU A 4 10.96 14.68 23.03
N GLU A 5 10.65 13.88 24.06
CA GLU A 5 11.60 13.09 24.85
C GLU A 5 12.15 11.89 24.04
N ASP A 6 11.36 11.26 23.16
CA ASP A 6 11.73 10.19 22.24
C ASP A 6 12.67 10.70 21.16
N LYS A 7 12.39 11.89 20.60
CA LYS A 7 13.29 12.54 19.65
C LYS A 7 14.62 12.92 20.30
N ALA A 8 14.58 13.47 21.51
CA ALA A 8 15.77 13.81 22.28
C ALA A 8 16.57 12.55 22.66
N ALA A 9 15.89 11.46 23.03
CA ALA A 9 16.50 10.18 23.35
C ALA A 9 17.15 9.54 22.12
N LEU A 10 16.47 9.56 20.96
CA LEU A 10 17.03 9.08 19.70
C LEU A 10 18.24 9.91 19.28
N ALA A 11 18.16 11.25 19.37
CA ALA A 11 19.28 12.13 19.07
C ALA A 11 20.47 11.88 20.01
N ALA A 12 20.22 11.68 21.29
CA ALA A 12 21.24 11.31 22.28
C ALA A 12 21.85 9.93 21.98
N GLU A 13 21.05 8.95 21.54
CA GLU A 13 21.53 7.64 21.16
C GLU A 13 22.38 7.67 19.88
N LEU A 14 21.96 8.42 18.86
CA LEU A 14 22.73 8.61 17.62
C LEU A 14 24.08 9.28 17.93
N LYS A 15 24.07 10.30 18.79
CA LYS A 15 25.28 10.97 19.28
C LYS A 15 26.17 10.02 20.08
N ARG A 16 25.60 9.19 20.96
CA ARG A 16 26.32 8.16 21.74
C ARG A 16 26.99 7.13 20.81
N LYS A 17 26.33 6.75 19.72
CA LYS A 17 26.87 5.84 18.70
C LYS A 17 27.92 6.49 17.80
N GLY A 18 28.23 7.78 17.98
CA GLY A 18 29.19 8.51 17.17
C GLY A 18 28.76 8.68 15.72
N LEU A 19 27.47 8.49 15.43
CA LEU A 19 26.93 8.69 14.09
C LEU A 19 26.87 10.20 13.82
N PRO A 20 27.40 10.69 12.69
CA PRO A 20 27.29 12.10 12.35
C PRO A 20 25.80 12.48 12.23
N PRO A 21 25.42 13.73 12.54
CA PRO A 21 24.07 14.20 12.27
C PRO A 21 23.79 14.01 10.78
N PHE A 22 22.72 13.29 10.46
CA PHE A 22 22.29 13.09 9.09
C PHE A 22 21.08 13.98 8.80
N ARG A 23 20.98 14.41 7.55
CA ARG A 23 19.79 15.05 7.02
C ARG A 23 19.17 14.08 6.02
N VAL A 24 17.89 13.80 6.17
CA VAL A 24 17.13 13.04 5.18
C VAL A 24 16.93 13.96 3.97
N LEU A 25 17.36 13.52 2.78
CA LEU A 25 17.16 14.27 1.54
C LEU A 25 15.89 13.81 0.82
N SER A 26 15.58 12.52 0.88
CA SER A 26 14.36 11.98 0.29
C SER A 26 13.83 10.77 1.05
N VAL A 27 12.52 10.54 0.93
CA VAL A 27 11.82 9.34 1.35
C VAL A 27 11.14 8.75 0.12
N THR A 28 11.52 7.52 -0.22
CA THR A 28 10.92 6.77 -1.31
C THR A 28 10.11 5.61 -0.74
N THR A 29 8.85 5.50 -1.17
CA THR A 29 7.95 4.44 -0.75
C THR A 29 7.51 3.61 -1.96
N ILE A 30 7.44 2.29 -1.78
CA ILE A 30 7.07 1.37 -2.86
C ILE A 30 5.97 0.48 -2.28
N ALA A 31 4.77 0.58 -2.85
CA ALA A 31 3.58 -0.14 -2.41
C ALA A 31 3.27 0.01 -0.91
N THR A 32 3.59 1.15 -0.31
CA THR A 32 3.36 1.38 1.12
C THR A 32 1.89 1.77 1.37
N PRO A 33 1.19 1.18 2.35
CA PRO A 33 -0.22 1.49 2.62
C PRO A 33 -0.38 2.82 3.38
N HIS A 34 -0.09 3.95 2.73
CA HIS A 34 -0.12 5.28 3.38
C HIS A 34 -1.48 5.66 3.93
N ARG A 35 -2.56 5.10 3.38
CA ARG A 35 -3.94 5.30 3.86
C ARG A 35 -4.50 4.07 4.57
N GLY A 36 -3.63 3.11 4.90
CA GLY A 36 -4.00 1.80 5.43
C GLY A 36 -4.35 0.80 4.33
N SER A 37 -4.78 -0.39 4.76
CA SER A 37 -5.28 -1.45 3.89
C SER A 37 -6.61 -1.98 4.41
N ALA A 38 -7.62 -2.00 3.55
CA ALA A 38 -8.91 -2.61 3.88
C ALA A 38 -8.81 -4.11 4.19
N PHE A 39 -7.73 -4.78 3.74
CA PHE A 39 -7.45 -6.14 4.15
C PHE A 39 -7.02 -6.20 5.62
N ALA A 40 -6.23 -5.24 6.12
CA ALA A 40 -5.88 -5.16 7.53
C ALA A 40 -7.11 -4.97 8.43
N ASP A 41 -8.03 -4.08 8.03
CA ASP A 41 -9.32 -3.90 8.74
C ASP A 41 -10.16 -5.17 8.72
N TYR A 42 -10.31 -5.79 7.54
CA TYR A 42 -11.06 -7.04 7.39
C TYR A 42 -10.47 -8.15 8.27
N PHE A 43 -9.15 -8.28 8.24
CA PHE A 43 -8.40 -9.29 8.97
C PHE A 43 -8.62 -9.16 10.49
N LEU A 44 -8.51 -7.95 11.04
CA LEU A 44 -8.76 -7.68 12.46
C LEU A 44 -10.23 -7.90 12.84
N SER A 45 -11.17 -7.54 11.96
CA SER A 45 -12.60 -7.77 12.21
C SER A 45 -12.97 -9.25 12.20
N THR A 46 -12.29 -10.07 11.40
CA THR A 46 -12.58 -11.50 11.23
C THR A 46 -11.95 -12.36 12.32
N LEU A 47 -10.69 -12.10 12.68
CA LEU A 47 -10.03 -12.85 13.75
C LEU A 47 -10.49 -12.38 15.13
N GLY A 48 -10.92 -11.13 15.27
CA GLY A 48 -11.13 -10.51 16.57
C GLY A 48 -9.80 -10.33 17.31
N ARG A 49 -9.63 -9.22 18.03
CA ARG A 49 -8.37 -8.93 18.75
C ARG A 49 -7.88 -10.06 19.68
N GLN A 50 -8.77 -10.94 20.11
CA GLN A 50 -8.47 -12.04 21.03
C GLN A 50 -7.82 -13.27 20.38
N ASN A 51 -7.96 -13.48 19.07
CA ASN A 51 -7.35 -14.63 18.38
C ASN A 51 -6.04 -14.27 17.65
N ILE A 52 -5.62 -13.00 17.75
CA ILE A 52 -4.36 -12.50 17.22
C ILE A 52 -3.13 -13.34 17.68
N PRO A 53 -3.02 -13.77 18.95
CA PRO A 53 -1.89 -14.58 19.39
C PRO A 53 -1.83 -15.97 18.73
N GLY A 54 -2.97 -16.62 18.50
CA GLY A 54 -3.04 -17.93 17.84
C GLY A 54 -2.65 -17.87 16.37
N PHE A 55 -3.06 -16.80 15.67
CA PHE A 55 -2.65 -16.55 14.29
C PHE A 55 -1.19 -16.09 14.19
N ALA A 56 -0.70 -15.28 15.14
CA ALA A 56 0.71 -14.91 15.21
C ALA A 56 1.62 -16.14 15.32
N SER A 57 1.22 -17.15 16.10
CA SER A 57 1.94 -18.43 16.20
C SER A 57 1.89 -19.25 14.89
N LEU A 58 0.85 -19.08 14.07
CA LEU A 58 0.74 -19.68 12.74
C LEU A 58 1.61 -18.95 11.71
N MET A 59 1.70 -17.62 11.77
CA MET A 59 2.56 -16.79 10.91
C MET A 59 4.03 -16.87 11.30
N GLU A 60 4.36 -17.08 12.59
CA GLU A 60 5.73 -17.36 13.06
C GLU A 60 6.34 -18.58 12.38
N LYS A 61 5.49 -19.51 11.94
CA LYS A 61 5.90 -20.71 11.19
C LYS A 61 6.02 -20.48 9.69
N LEU A 62 5.58 -19.33 9.19
CA LEU A 62 5.79 -18.95 7.80
C LEU A 62 7.10 -18.16 7.67
N PRO A 63 7.89 -18.42 6.61
CA PRO A 63 9.17 -17.76 6.39
C PRO A 63 9.09 -16.24 6.16
N ILE A 64 7.88 -15.68 6.06
CA ILE A 64 7.54 -14.28 5.74
C ILE A 64 7.49 -13.33 6.95
N GLY A 65 7.88 -13.81 8.12
CA GLY A 65 8.15 -12.96 9.28
C GLY A 65 7.07 -13.05 10.36
N GLY A 66 7.52 -13.37 11.56
CA GLY A 66 6.71 -13.32 12.78
C GLY A 66 6.32 -11.89 13.14
N GLY A 67 5.07 -11.73 13.57
CA GLY A 67 4.55 -10.48 14.10
C GLY A 67 3.26 -10.77 14.83
N GLY A 68 3.15 -10.32 16.09
CA GLY A 68 2.04 -10.59 17.00
C GLY A 68 0.68 -9.97 16.61
N GLY A 69 0.35 -9.88 15.31
CA GLY A 69 -0.80 -9.18 14.73
C GLY A 69 -0.83 -7.66 14.93
N LYS A 70 -0.01 -7.11 15.83
CA LYS A 70 0.17 -5.66 16.03
C LYS A 70 0.55 -4.90 14.77
N ALA A 71 1.27 -5.55 13.85
CA ALA A 71 1.59 -4.97 12.55
C ALA A 71 0.31 -4.62 11.76
N PHE A 72 -0.71 -5.48 11.77
CA PHE A 72 -1.98 -5.19 11.10
C PHE A 72 -2.75 -4.05 11.79
N GLU A 73 -2.65 -3.91 13.11
CA GLU A 73 -3.28 -2.79 13.83
C GLU A 73 -2.71 -1.44 13.37
N SER A 74 -1.41 -1.35 13.15
CA SER A 74 -0.74 -0.15 12.63
C SER A 74 -1.11 0.16 11.17
N LEU A 75 -1.53 -0.83 10.40
CA LEU A 75 -1.83 -0.71 8.96
C LEU A 75 -3.33 -0.56 8.65
N THR A 76 -4.16 -0.42 9.68
CA THR A 76 -5.59 -0.09 9.51
C THR A 76 -5.78 1.29 8.90
N LEU A 77 -6.96 1.53 8.29
CA LEU A 77 -7.30 2.83 7.72
C LEU A 77 -7.25 3.94 8.78
N ASP A 78 -7.74 3.67 9.99
CA ASP A 78 -7.79 4.65 11.07
C ASP A 78 -6.41 4.88 11.70
N SER A 79 -5.60 3.84 11.92
CA SER A 79 -4.23 4.01 12.43
C SER A 79 -3.36 4.81 11.47
N MET A 80 -3.44 4.53 10.16
CA MET A 80 -2.66 5.27 9.16
C MET A 80 -3.16 6.71 8.99
N ARG A 81 -4.47 6.96 9.11
CA ARG A 81 -5.00 8.34 9.15
C ARG A 81 -4.40 9.12 10.31
N LYS A 82 -4.42 8.54 11.51
CA LYS A 82 -3.84 9.15 12.71
C LYS A 82 -2.33 9.37 12.56
N PHE A 83 -1.61 8.38 12.01
CA PHE A 83 -0.19 8.51 11.72
C PHE A 83 0.12 9.70 10.81
N ASN A 84 -0.65 9.88 9.74
CA ASN A 84 -0.48 11.00 8.80
C ASN A 84 -0.80 12.36 9.42
N GLU A 85 -1.79 12.43 10.30
CA GLU A 85 -2.12 13.66 11.06
C GLU A 85 -0.99 14.05 12.03
N GLU A 86 -0.37 13.05 12.67
CA GLU A 86 0.70 13.26 13.66
C GLU A 86 2.10 13.40 13.03
N THR A 87 2.26 13.00 11.77
CA THR A 87 3.55 12.96 11.06
C THR A 87 3.47 13.71 9.73
N PRO A 88 3.32 15.05 9.77
CA PRO A 88 3.30 15.84 8.54
C PRO A 88 4.64 15.78 7.80
N ASP A 89 4.58 15.92 6.47
CA ASP A 89 5.77 15.94 5.61
C ASP A 89 6.69 17.13 5.96
N ASP A 90 8.01 16.90 5.94
CA ASP A 90 9.01 17.96 6.05
C ASP A 90 9.18 18.65 4.68
N PRO A 91 8.99 19.98 4.57
CA PRO A 91 9.11 20.69 3.30
C PRO A 91 10.51 20.64 2.67
N ASN A 92 11.54 20.22 3.42
CA ASN A 92 12.92 20.09 2.95
C ASN A 92 13.29 18.67 2.51
N VAL A 93 12.34 17.73 2.52
CA VAL A 93 12.52 16.33 2.12
C VAL A 93 11.72 16.06 0.85
N HIS A 94 12.33 15.36 -0.10
CA HIS A 94 11.64 14.92 -1.31
C HIS A 94 10.90 13.60 -1.07
N TYR A 95 9.60 13.58 -1.30
CA TYR A 95 8.77 12.38 -1.15
C TYR A 95 8.42 11.79 -2.51
N PHE A 96 8.76 10.52 -2.72
CA PHE A 96 8.44 9.78 -3.93
C PHE A 96 7.67 8.51 -3.59
N SER A 97 6.76 8.12 -4.49
CA SER A 97 6.03 6.87 -4.32
C SER A 97 5.77 6.13 -5.62
N TRP A 98 5.78 4.81 -5.52
CA TRP A 98 5.36 3.87 -6.55
C TRP A 98 4.27 2.95 -6.00
N GLY A 99 3.31 2.59 -6.85
CA GLY A 99 2.34 1.55 -6.54
C GLY A 99 2.57 0.31 -7.39
N SER A 100 1.82 -0.73 -7.09
CA SER A 100 1.84 -1.96 -7.86
C SER A 100 0.41 -2.50 -8.01
N LYS A 101 0.15 -3.21 -9.09
CA LYS A 101 -1.10 -3.94 -9.30
C LYS A 101 -0.83 -5.24 -10.06
N PHE A 102 -1.70 -6.21 -9.85
CA PHE A 102 -1.72 -7.42 -10.66
C PHE A 102 -3.15 -7.92 -10.81
N GLU A 103 -3.41 -8.70 -11.86
CA GLU A 103 -4.66 -9.45 -11.99
C GLU A 103 -4.40 -10.90 -11.59
N PRO A 104 -5.03 -11.42 -10.53
CA PRO A 104 -4.81 -12.80 -10.09
C PRO A 104 -5.25 -13.81 -11.16
N GLY A 105 -4.35 -14.71 -11.54
CA GLY A 105 -4.70 -15.87 -12.36
C GLY A 105 -5.50 -16.91 -11.58
N VAL A 106 -6.06 -17.91 -12.29
CA VAL A 106 -6.81 -19.02 -11.66
C VAL A 106 -6.02 -19.80 -10.60
N PHE A 107 -4.70 -19.81 -10.69
CA PHE A 107 -3.79 -20.46 -9.73
C PHE A 107 -3.33 -19.55 -8.58
N ASP A 108 -3.44 -18.21 -8.72
CA ASP A 108 -3.08 -17.24 -7.67
C ASP A 108 -4.13 -17.18 -6.54
N ALA A 109 -5.26 -17.87 -6.72
CA ALA A 109 -6.30 -18.07 -5.71
C ALA A 109 -5.78 -18.74 -4.42
N LEU A 110 -4.63 -19.41 -4.47
CA LEU A 110 -4.00 -20.07 -3.31
C LEU A 110 -3.13 -19.15 -2.45
N GLY A 111 -2.81 -17.93 -2.91
CA GLY A 111 -1.98 -16.96 -2.18
C GLY A 111 -2.72 -15.66 -1.86
N PHE A 112 -2.50 -14.64 -2.68
CA PHE A 112 -3.05 -13.30 -2.48
C PHE A 112 -4.42 -13.07 -3.13
N GLY A 113 -5.02 -14.07 -3.79
CA GLY A 113 -6.32 -13.89 -4.45
C GLY A 113 -7.45 -13.44 -3.50
N PHE A 114 -7.45 -13.94 -2.27
CA PHE A 114 -8.47 -13.56 -1.27
C PHE A 114 -8.32 -12.10 -0.80
N SER A 115 -7.12 -11.72 -0.37
CA SER A 115 -6.83 -10.35 0.06
C SER A 115 -6.98 -9.36 -1.09
N HIS A 116 -6.52 -9.72 -2.29
CA HIS A 116 -6.72 -8.94 -3.51
C HIS A 116 -8.19 -8.65 -3.75
N LYS A 117 -9.07 -9.66 -3.66
CA LYS A 117 -10.50 -9.48 -3.90
C LYS A 117 -11.15 -8.52 -2.89
N ILE A 118 -10.78 -8.60 -1.62
CA ILE A 118 -11.29 -7.70 -0.58
C ILE A 118 -10.89 -6.25 -0.88
N ILE A 119 -9.61 -6.04 -1.23
CA ILE A 119 -9.09 -4.70 -1.53
C ILE A 119 -9.70 -4.20 -2.84
N MET A 120 -9.79 -5.05 -3.87
CA MET A 120 -10.38 -4.69 -5.17
C MET A 120 -11.81 -4.18 -5.03
N GLN A 121 -12.62 -4.82 -4.18
CA GLN A 121 -14.00 -4.39 -3.94
C GLN A 121 -14.11 -3.04 -3.21
N LYS A 122 -13.15 -2.69 -2.35
CA LYS A 122 -13.23 -1.51 -1.48
C LYS A 122 -12.39 -0.32 -1.96
N GLU A 123 -11.24 -0.60 -2.55
CA GLU A 123 -10.19 0.38 -2.87
C GLU A 123 -9.76 0.35 -4.35
N GLY A 124 -10.07 -0.72 -5.08
CA GLY A 124 -9.74 -0.86 -6.51
C GLY A 124 -8.43 -1.61 -6.78
N PRO A 125 -7.76 -1.34 -7.92
CA PRO A 125 -6.55 -2.06 -8.33
C PRO A 125 -5.49 -2.10 -7.23
N ASN A 126 -4.90 -3.29 -7.02
CA ASN A 126 -4.02 -3.54 -5.89
C ASN A 126 -3.01 -4.65 -6.18
N ASP A 127 -1.99 -4.72 -5.33
CA ASP A 127 -0.90 -5.71 -5.42
C ASP A 127 -1.13 -6.96 -4.58
N GLY A 128 -2.34 -7.11 -4.03
CA GLY A 128 -2.73 -8.21 -3.15
C GLY A 128 -2.75 -7.84 -1.67
N LEU A 129 -2.08 -6.76 -1.25
CA LEU A 129 -2.07 -6.28 0.13
C LEU A 129 -2.35 -4.79 0.26
N VAL A 130 -2.01 -4.00 -0.77
CA VAL A 130 -2.10 -2.55 -0.77
C VAL A 130 -2.70 -2.08 -2.09
N SER A 131 -3.70 -1.20 -2.03
CA SER A 131 -4.25 -0.59 -3.23
C SER A 131 -3.30 0.46 -3.83
N VAL A 132 -3.41 0.65 -5.15
CA VAL A 132 -2.72 1.74 -5.85
C VAL A 132 -3.09 3.09 -5.25
N LYS A 133 -4.35 3.26 -4.82
CA LYS A 133 -4.82 4.48 -4.15
C LYS A 133 -4.11 4.73 -2.83
N SER A 134 -3.93 3.70 -2.01
CA SER A 134 -3.23 3.81 -0.73
C SER A 134 -1.72 4.05 -0.92
N ALA A 135 -1.12 3.48 -1.96
CA ALA A 135 0.31 3.63 -2.28
C ALA A 135 0.74 5.04 -2.72
N ARG A 136 -0.20 5.91 -3.14
CA ARG A 136 0.12 7.27 -3.63
C ARG A 136 0.48 8.23 -2.47
N TRP A 137 1.71 8.73 -2.43
CA TRP A 137 2.18 9.77 -1.50
C TRP A 137 3.27 10.68 -2.10
N GLY A 138 3.28 11.96 -1.75
CA GLY A 138 4.21 12.92 -2.35
C GLY A 138 4.12 12.92 -3.89
N THR A 139 5.27 12.85 -4.55
CA THR A 139 5.35 12.72 -6.01
C THR A 139 5.16 11.26 -6.42
N TYR A 140 3.98 10.93 -6.94
CA TYR A 140 3.68 9.58 -7.45
C TYR A 140 4.29 9.37 -8.84
N LEU A 141 5.19 8.40 -8.97
CA LEU A 141 6.00 8.19 -10.17
C LEU A 141 5.48 7.09 -11.09
N GLY A 142 4.60 6.22 -10.59
CA GLY A 142 3.92 5.24 -11.44
C GLY A 142 3.40 4.01 -10.71
N THR A 143 2.68 3.19 -11.46
CA THR A 143 2.17 1.89 -11.03
C THR A 143 2.86 0.79 -11.82
N LEU A 144 3.46 -0.18 -11.13
CA LEU A 144 3.98 -1.40 -11.73
C LEU A 144 2.81 -2.35 -12.05
N ASP A 145 2.74 -2.84 -13.29
CA ASP A 145 1.66 -3.71 -13.74
C ASP A 145 2.09 -5.18 -13.78
N GLY A 146 1.17 -6.07 -13.41
CA GLY A 146 1.44 -7.51 -13.30
C GLY A 146 2.38 -7.90 -12.16
N VAL A 147 2.53 -7.04 -11.13
CA VAL A 147 3.46 -7.26 -10.01
C VAL A 147 2.70 -7.30 -8.69
N ASN A 148 2.80 -8.41 -7.97
CA ASN A 148 2.22 -8.55 -6.64
C ASN A 148 3.19 -8.06 -5.54
N HIS A 149 2.67 -7.92 -4.31
CA HIS A 149 3.40 -7.30 -3.20
C HIS A 149 4.73 -8.01 -2.84
N LEU A 150 4.80 -9.35 -2.95
CA LEU A 150 6.03 -10.10 -2.64
C LEU A 150 7.05 -10.07 -3.79
N GLU A 151 6.60 -9.91 -5.03
CA GLU A 151 7.49 -9.78 -6.19
C GLU A 151 8.32 -8.50 -6.11
N LEU A 152 7.78 -7.43 -5.52
CA LEU A 152 8.49 -6.16 -5.31
C LEU A 152 9.81 -6.35 -4.56
N VAL A 153 9.86 -7.23 -3.56
CA VAL A 153 11.06 -7.49 -2.76
C VAL A 153 11.86 -8.71 -3.23
N GLY A 154 11.48 -9.32 -4.36
CA GLY A 154 12.19 -10.44 -4.97
C GLY A 154 12.00 -11.79 -4.27
N TRP A 155 11.01 -11.92 -3.39
CA TRP A 155 10.78 -13.14 -2.60
C TRP A 155 10.11 -14.27 -3.39
N VAL A 156 9.49 -13.98 -4.53
CA VAL A 156 8.79 -14.99 -5.35
C VAL A 156 9.67 -15.55 -6.49
N ASN A 157 10.96 -15.20 -6.50
CA ASN A 157 11.84 -15.43 -7.65
C ASN A 157 12.23 -16.88 -7.92
N GLU A 158 12.05 -17.85 -7.01
CA GLU A 158 12.38 -19.25 -7.33
C GLU A 158 11.14 -20.06 -7.71
N ALA A 159 10.11 -20.08 -6.86
CA ALA A 159 8.95 -20.94 -7.10
C ALA A 159 8.07 -20.47 -8.28
N ARG A 160 7.82 -19.16 -8.42
CA ARG A 160 6.98 -18.63 -9.49
C ARG A 160 7.74 -18.50 -10.80
N ASN A 161 9.03 -18.14 -10.79
CA ASN A 161 9.82 -18.16 -12.02
C ASN A 161 9.93 -19.57 -12.57
N THR A 162 10.16 -20.59 -11.72
CA THR A 162 10.16 -22.00 -12.16
C THR A 162 8.81 -22.42 -12.75
N ILE A 163 7.68 -22.06 -12.11
CA ILE A 163 6.34 -22.41 -12.61
C ILE A 163 5.96 -21.61 -13.87
N THR A 164 6.35 -20.34 -13.95
CA THR A 164 6.07 -19.44 -15.09
C THR A 164 6.91 -19.81 -16.30
N GLU A 165 8.20 -20.12 -16.10
CA GLU A 165 9.09 -20.68 -17.14
C GLU A 165 8.58 -22.05 -17.61
N TRP A 166 8.11 -22.91 -16.70
CA TRP A 166 7.53 -24.21 -17.06
C TRP A 166 6.21 -24.09 -17.84
N MET A 167 5.44 -23.03 -17.61
CA MET A 167 4.23 -22.68 -18.37
C MET A 167 4.51 -21.80 -19.60
N GLY A 168 5.78 -21.52 -19.93
CA GLY A 168 6.18 -20.78 -21.13
C GLY A 168 5.92 -19.26 -21.09
N GLY A 169 5.77 -18.67 -19.90
CA GLY A 169 5.68 -17.22 -19.71
C GLY A 169 7.04 -16.58 -19.40
N GLU A 170 7.27 -15.34 -19.84
CA GLU A 170 8.41 -14.54 -19.38
C GLU A 170 8.13 -13.96 -17.99
N ALA A 171 9.12 -13.97 -17.10
CA ALA A 171 9.03 -13.27 -15.81
C ALA A 171 9.02 -11.74 -16.07
N ASN A 172 7.86 -11.12 -15.98
CA ASN A 172 7.62 -9.73 -16.40
C ASN A 172 8.29 -8.65 -15.52
N PHE A 173 8.79 -8.99 -14.32
CA PHE A 173 9.38 -8.00 -13.40
C PHE A 173 10.72 -8.42 -12.83
N ARG A 174 11.69 -7.51 -12.88
CA ARG A 174 13.04 -7.70 -12.33
C ARG A 174 13.30 -6.68 -11.22
N PRO A 175 13.15 -7.06 -9.93
CA PRO A 175 13.27 -6.14 -8.81
C PRO A 175 14.58 -5.35 -8.81
N ALA A 176 15.71 -6.02 -9.07
CA ALA A 176 17.01 -5.36 -9.12
C ALA A 176 17.06 -4.23 -10.17
N THR A 177 16.50 -4.44 -11.35
CA THR A 177 16.44 -3.42 -12.41
C THR A 177 15.56 -2.24 -11.99
N PHE A 178 14.41 -2.53 -11.37
CA PHE A 178 13.53 -1.50 -10.83
C PHE A 178 14.23 -0.62 -9.78
N TYR A 179 14.86 -1.22 -8.78
CA TYR A 179 15.56 -0.47 -7.72
C TYR A 179 16.77 0.30 -8.25
N LEU A 180 17.48 -0.20 -9.27
CA LEU A 180 18.51 0.57 -9.96
C LEU A 180 17.91 1.81 -10.66
N GLY A 181 16.73 1.67 -11.27
CA GLY A 181 15.97 2.79 -11.84
C GLY A 181 15.58 3.83 -10.79
N VAL A 182 15.11 3.38 -9.62
CA VAL A 182 14.81 4.26 -8.47
C VAL A 182 16.07 5.00 -8.01
N ALA A 183 17.19 4.30 -7.82
CA ALA A 183 18.45 4.92 -7.41
C ALA A 183 18.94 5.97 -8.43
N ASN A 184 18.85 5.67 -9.73
CA ASN A 184 19.18 6.62 -10.79
C ASN A 184 18.25 7.85 -10.75
N HIS A 185 16.94 7.66 -10.54
CA HIS A 185 16.01 8.77 -10.40
C HIS A 185 16.38 9.68 -9.22
N LEU A 186 16.75 9.11 -8.07
CA LEU A 186 17.14 9.90 -6.89
C LEU A 186 18.46 10.67 -7.13
N ALA A 187 19.43 10.06 -7.80
CA ALA A 187 20.67 10.74 -8.17
C ALA A 187 20.42 11.98 -9.05
N GLU A 188 19.47 11.88 -10.00
CA GLU A 188 19.09 13.02 -10.86
C GLU A 188 18.24 14.05 -10.10
N ALA A 189 17.16 13.61 -9.44
CA ALA A 189 16.12 14.48 -8.90
C ALA A 189 16.45 15.09 -7.54
N VAL A 190 17.33 14.46 -6.75
CA VAL A 190 17.68 14.88 -5.39
C VAL A 190 19.11 15.38 -5.31
N GLU A 191 20.05 14.69 -5.96
CA GLU A 191 21.48 15.05 -5.90
C GLU A 191 21.93 15.95 -7.06
N GLY A 192 21.07 16.18 -8.06
CA GLY A 192 21.38 17.04 -9.21
C GLY A 192 22.47 16.49 -10.12
N GLN A 193 22.70 15.17 -10.12
CA GLN A 193 23.68 14.54 -10.99
C GLN A 193 23.22 14.59 -12.45
N GLU A 194 24.09 15.06 -13.35
CA GLU A 194 23.80 15.05 -14.78
C GLU A 194 23.83 13.62 -15.33
N ARG A 195 22.82 13.28 -16.13
CA ARG A 195 22.68 11.96 -16.75
C ARG A 195 23.81 11.72 -17.76
N ARG A 196 24.77 10.88 -17.39
CA ARG A 196 25.93 10.56 -18.25
C ARG A 196 25.57 9.75 -19.51
N VAL A 197 24.42 9.07 -19.52
CA VAL A 197 23.96 8.26 -20.67
C VAL A 197 22.44 8.39 -20.85
N LYS A 198 21.98 8.75 -22.06
CA LYS A 198 20.55 8.78 -22.46
C LYS A 198 19.93 7.37 -22.65
N VAL A 199 20.37 6.37 -21.88
CA VAL A 199 19.63 5.11 -21.84
C VAL A 199 18.41 5.37 -20.96
N VAL A 200 17.22 5.26 -21.57
CA VAL A 200 15.98 5.14 -20.81
C VAL A 200 16.13 3.81 -20.07
N LEU A 201 16.46 3.88 -18.78
CA LEU A 201 16.32 2.71 -17.91
C LEU A 201 14.81 2.46 -17.85
N ASP A 202 14.35 1.55 -18.71
CA ASP A 202 13.08 0.89 -18.54
C ASP A 202 13.18 0.18 -17.18
N PRO A 203 12.42 0.60 -16.15
CA PRO A 203 12.61 0.09 -14.79
C PRO A 203 12.12 -1.36 -14.62
N GLY A 204 12.04 -2.13 -15.72
CA GLY A 204 11.89 -3.58 -15.67
C GLY A 204 10.46 -4.05 -15.41
N ALA A 205 9.48 -3.20 -15.67
CA ALA A 205 8.09 -3.58 -15.90
C ALA A 205 7.50 -2.47 -16.76
N GLN A 206 6.56 -2.81 -17.64
CA GLN A 206 5.79 -1.84 -18.41
C GLN A 206 5.18 -0.84 -17.43
N LEU A 207 5.82 0.32 -17.24
CA LEU A 207 5.23 1.44 -16.52
C LEU A 207 4.04 1.86 -17.37
N VAL A 208 2.86 1.44 -16.97
CA VAL A 208 1.64 1.95 -17.58
C VAL A 208 1.58 3.41 -17.16
N LYS A 209 1.93 4.32 -18.08
CA LYS A 209 1.52 5.72 -17.96
C LYS A 209 0.01 5.69 -17.92
N GLU A 210 -0.57 5.99 -16.75
CA GLU A 210 -2.02 6.11 -16.66
C GLU A 210 -2.49 7.21 -17.62
N PRO A 211 -3.64 7.03 -18.29
CA PRO A 211 -4.17 8.04 -19.19
C PRO A 211 -4.37 9.36 -18.43
N GLU A 212 -4.15 10.49 -19.10
CA GLU A 212 -4.18 11.86 -18.54
C GLU A 212 -5.53 12.28 -17.89
N SER A 213 -6.48 11.37 -17.71
CA SER A 213 -7.84 11.66 -17.25
C SER A 213 -8.09 11.53 -15.73
N ILE A 214 -7.05 11.51 -14.88
CA ILE A 214 -7.21 11.71 -13.42
C ILE A 214 -6.41 12.92 -12.92
N GLN A 215 -6.24 13.95 -13.76
CA GLN A 215 -5.83 15.30 -13.34
C GLN A 215 -7.02 16.25 -13.12
N GLY A 216 -8.25 15.71 -13.06
CA GLY A 216 -9.49 16.50 -12.98
C GLY A 216 -10.30 16.37 -11.71
N MET A 217 -9.81 15.70 -10.65
CA MET A 217 -10.52 15.76 -9.36
C MET A 217 -10.10 17.05 -8.62
N PRO A 218 -11.03 17.96 -8.31
CA PRO A 218 -10.71 19.13 -7.51
C PRO A 218 -10.20 18.68 -6.14
N PRO A 219 -9.30 19.47 -5.49
CA PRO A 219 -8.93 19.21 -4.11
C PRO A 219 -10.20 19.08 -3.29
N GLU A 220 -10.28 18.02 -2.48
CA GLU A 220 -11.43 17.76 -1.62
C GLU A 220 -11.62 18.97 -0.70
N LYS A 221 -12.56 19.85 -1.08
CA LYS A 221 -12.99 20.94 -0.22
C LYS A 221 -13.49 20.31 1.06
N SER A 222 -12.95 20.79 2.18
CA SER A 222 -13.41 20.48 3.53
C SER A 222 -14.93 20.31 3.55
N LEU A 223 -15.37 19.10 3.93
CA LEU A 223 -16.78 18.76 4.07
C LEU A 223 -17.47 19.84 4.93
N PRO A 224 -18.53 20.50 4.45
CA PRO A 224 -19.32 21.35 5.32
C PRO A 224 -19.97 20.46 6.39
N LYS A 225 -19.91 20.90 7.66
CA LYS A 225 -20.64 20.30 8.77
C LYS A 225 -22.10 20.10 8.36
N LYS A 226 -22.51 18.87 8.07
CA LYS A 226 -23.92 18.56 7.85
C LYS A 226 -24.66 18.65 9.18
N GLN A 227 -25.57 19.61 9.27
CA GLN A 227 -26.67 19.61 10.22
C GLN A 227 -27.49 18.32 10.02
N SER A 228 -27.99 17.77 11.11
CA SER A 228 -28.81 16.55 11.12
C SER A 228 -30.07 16.74 10.28
N ALA A 229 -30.16 16.01 9.17
CA ALA A 229 -31.41 15.82 8.44
C ALA A 229 -32.01 14.48 8.87
N SER A 230 -33.17 14.55 9.53
CA SER A 230 -33.98 13.40 9.92
C SER A 230 -34.50 12.68 8.66
N PHE A 231 -34.16 11.40 8.53
CA PHE A 231 -34.65 10.56 7.45
C PHE A 231 -36.03 9.99 7.84
N HIS A 232 -37.08 10.42 7.14
CA HIS A 232 -38.40 9.78 7.17
C HIS A 232 -38.49 8.84 5.96
N PRO A 233 -38.60 7.51 6.15
CA PRO A 233 -38.79 6.60 5.04
C PRO A 233 -40.19 6.79 4.43
N LYS A 234 -40.25 7.17 3.15
CA LYS A 234 -41.46 7.07 2.33
C LYS A 234 -41.49 5.70 1.67
N LYS A 235 -42.27 4.78 2.24
CA LYS A 235 -43.06 3.68 1.64
C LYS A 235 -43.27 2.60 2.70
N ASN A 236 -44.54 2.35 3.07
CA ASN A 236 -44.91 1.23 3.93
C ASN A 236 -44.91 -0.04 3.08
N VAL A 237 -44.04 -0.99 3.39
CA VAL A 237 -44.05 -2.34 2.79
C VAL A 237 -44.95 -3.21 3.65
N SER A 238 -46.05 -3.71 3.09
CA SER A 238 -46.94 -4.69 3.72
C SER A 238 -46.54 -6.10 3.31
N ILE A 239 -46.49 -7.01 4.28
CA ILE A 239 -46.13 -8.43 4.09
C ILE A 239 -47.34 -9.29 4.46
N ASP A 240 -47.74 -10.21 3.58
CA ASP A 240 -48.85 -11.13 3.87
C ASP A 240 -48.48 -12.17 4.95
N SER A 241 -49.48 -12.88 5.49
CA SER A 241 -49.28 -13.95 6.48
C SER A 241 -48.47 -15.16 5.97
N ARG A 242 -47.98 -15.10 4.73
CA ARG A 242 -47.12 -16.10 4.08
C ARG A 242 -45.76 -15.53 3.65
N GLY A 243 -45.41 -14.32 4.11
CA GLY A 243 -44.06 -13.75 3.97
C GLY A 243 -43.75 -13.17 2.59
N ARG A 244 -44.74 -12.84 1.76
CA ARG A 244 -44.52 -12.22 0.45
C ARG A 244 -44.83 -10.72 0.52
N THR A 245 -43.93 -9.92 -0.05
CA THR A 245 -44.11 -8.48 -0.23
C THR A 245 -45.19 -8.20 -1.28
N ILE A 246 -46.19 -7.41 -0.89
CA ILE A 246 -47.21 -6.90 -1.82
C ILE A 246 -46.81 -5.46 -2.16
N GLU A 247 -46.52 -5.19 -3.43
CA GLU A 247 -46.44 -3.83 -3.96
C GLU A 247 -47.84 -3.43 -4.43
N ASP A 248 -48.32 -2.26 -4.00
CA ASP A 248 -49.45 -1.56 -4.65
C ASP A 248 -48.99 -0.89 -5.95
#